data_AF-A0A087G0E8-F1
#
_entry.id   AF-A0A087G0E8-F1
#
_cell.length_a   1.000
_cell.length_b   1.000
_cell.length_c   1.000
_cell.angle_alpha   90.00
_cell.angle_beta   90.00
_cell.angle_gamma   90.00
#
_symmetry.space_group_name_H-M   'P 1'
#
loop_
_entity.id
_entity.type
_entity.pdbx_description
1 polymer ?
#
loop_
_entity_poly.entity_id
_entity_poly.type
_entity_poly.pdbx_seq_one_letter_code
_entity_poly.pdbx_strand_id
1 'polypeptide(L)' 'DDRITKLEELGNTANNFLLRFQQGLSILQRPPIVTSSKLIENIIKKNETRRLQSYLEAGCINIHDAAQSTRA' A
#
# COMPACT_ATOMS: atom_id res chain seq x y z
N ASP A 1 9.47 0.36 38.05
CA ASP A 1 8.16 -0.27 37.80
C ASP A 1 7.16 0.63 37.11
N ASP A 2 6.37 1.48 37.77
CA ASP A 2 5.22 2.16 37.12
C ASP A 2 5.54 2.96 35.84
N ARG A 3 6.70 3.64 35.79
CA ARG A 3 7.13 4.40 34.60
C ARG A 3 7.49 3.52 33.39
N ILE A 4 8.00 2.32 33.63
CA ILE A 4 8.38 1.39 32.56
C ILE A 4 7.10 0.81 31.96
N THR A 5 6.18 0.36 32.80
CA THR A 5 4.86 -0.15 32.37
C THR A 5 4.08 0.87 31.53
N LYS A 6 4.02 2.14 31.96
CA LYS A 6 3.36 3.21 31.18
C LYS A 6 3.99 3.45 29.80
N LEU A 7 5.31 3.27 29.69
CA LEU A 7 6.02 3.45 28.43
C LEU A 7 5.75 2.28 27.46
N GLU A 8 5.70 1.06 27.99
CA GLU A 8 5.30 -0.13 27.24
C GLU A 8 3.85 -0.05 26.75
N GLU A 9 2.92 0.38 27.60
CA GLU A 9 1.51 0.61 27.24
C GLU A 9 1.34 1.65 26.13
N LEU A 10 2.11 2.75 26.20
CA LEU A 10 2.11 3.77 25.16
C LEU A 10 2.65 3.22 23.84
N GLY A 11 3.74 2.45 23.90
CA GLY A 11 4.33 1.80 22.72
C GLY A 11 3.36 0.84 22.03
N ASN A 12 2.67 0.00 22.80
CA ASN A 12 1.66 -0.92 22.29
C ASN A 12 0.46 -0.19 21.68
N THR A 13 -0.01 0.88 22.33
CA THR A 13 -1.13 1.69 21.83
C THR A 13 -0.76 2.38 20.51
N ALA A 14 0.43 2.98 20.43
CA ALA A 14 0.93 3.61 19.21
C ALA A 14 1.07 2.60 18.07
N ASN A 15 1.61 1.41 18.35
CA ASN A 15 1.76 0.36 17.35
C ASN A 15 0.39 -0.10 16.80
N ASN A 16 -0.58 -0.34 17.69
CA ASN A 16 -1.94 -0.71 17.28
C ASN A 16 -2.60 0.38 16.41
N PHE A 17 -2.47 1.65 16.81
CA PHE A 17 -2.96 2.77 16.00
C PHE A 17 -2.34 2.79 14.60
N LEU A 18 -1.01 2.66 14.49
CA LEU A 18 -0.30 2.64 13.22
C LEU A 18 -0.74 1.46 12.34
N LEU A 19 -0.89 0.26 12.93
CA LEU A 19 -1.36 -0.91 12.20
C LEU A 19 -2.78 -0.71 11.64
N ARG A 20 -3.70 -0.18 12.45
CA ARG A 20 -5.07 0.12 12.01
C ARG A 20 -5.11 1.22 10.96
N PHE A 21 -4.25 2.22 11.09
CA PHE A 21 -4.12 3.28 10.08
C PHE A 21 -3.63 2.72 8.75
N GLN A 22 -2.61 1.86 8.75
CA GLN A 22 -2.13 1.16 7.55
C GLN A 22 -3.21 0.26 6.92
N GLN A 23 -3.98 -0.46 7.74
CA GLN A 23 -5.13 -1.25 7.26
C GLN A 23 -6.22 -0.36 6.63
N GLY A 24 -6.50 0.81 7.22
CA GLY A 24 -7.42 1.78 6.64
C GLY A 24 -6.91 2.32 5.30
N LEU A 25 -5.62 2.63 5.21
CA LEU A 25 -4.98 3.06 3.97
C LEU A 25 -5.03 1.99 2.88
N SER A 26 -4.87 0.71 3.21
CA SER A 26 -4.94 -0.37 2.22
C SER A 26 -6.34 -0.58 1.65
N ILE A 27 -7.40 -0.23 2.40
CA ILE A 27 -8.78 -0.22 1.90
C ILE A 27 -9.01 0.94 0.91
N LEU A 28 -8.38 2.09 1.16
CA LEU A 28 -8.45 3.26 0.27
C LEU A 28 -7.52 3.14 -0.93
N GLN A 29 -6.54 2.24 -0.84
CA GLN A 29 -5.60 1.97 -1.90
C GLN A 29 -6.30 1.33 -3.10
N ARG A 30 -5.88 1.73 -4.30
CA ARG A 30 -6.43 1.16 -5.52
C ARG A 30 -5.92 -0.28 -5.70
N PRO A 31 -6.76 -1.18 -6.22
CA PRO A 31 -6.31 -2.52 -6.55
C PRO A 31 -5.15 -2.45 -7.56
N PRO A 32 -4.08 -3.23 -7.36
CA PRO A 32 -2.97 -3.29 -8.30
C PRO A 32 -3.45 -3.67 -9.70
N ILE A 33 -2.91 -3.01 -10.72
CA ILE A 33 -3.15 -3.41 -12.10
C ILE A 33 -2.26 -4.61 -12.42
N VAL A 34 -2.88 -5.70 -12.88
CA VAL A 34 -2.18 -6.92 -13.29
C VAL A 34 -1.52 -6.67 -14.65
N THR A 35 -0.28 -6.17 -14.63
CA THR A 35 0.51 -5.89 -15.83
C THR A 35 1.16 -7.13 -16.45
N SER A 36 1.09 -8.29 -15.79
CA SER A 36 1.60 -9.57 -16.32
C SER A 36 0.80 -10.09 -17.52
N SER A 37 -0.42 -9.58 -17.73
CA SER A 37 -1.22 -9.91 -18.91
C SER A 37 -0.76 -9.10 -20.12
N LYS A 38 -0.36 -9.80 -21.19
CA LYS A 38 0.03 -9.18 -22.47
C LYS A 38 -1.09 -8.33 -23.09
N LEU A 39 -2.34 -8.69 -22.84
CA LEU A 39 -3.50 -7.90 -23.27
C LEU A 39 -3.54 -6.55 -22.55
N ILE A 40 -3.40 -6.56 -21.22
CA ILE A 40 -3.41 -5.34 -20.40
C ILE A 40 -2.22 -4.44 -20.75
N GLU A 41 -1.04 -5.03 -20.93
CA GLU A 41 0.17 -4.32 -21.38
C GLU A 41 -0.08 -3.59 -22.71
N ASN A 42 -0.67 -4.28 -23.70
CA ASN A 42 -0.96 -3.70 -25.02
C ASN A 42 -2.01 -2.58 -24.94
N ILE A 43 -3.02 -2.70 -24.07
CA ILE A 43 -4.03 -1.65 -23.86
C ILE A 43 -3.38 -0.41 -23.26
N ILE A 44 -2.53 -0.56 -22.24
CA ILE A 44 -1.83 0.57 -21.60
C ILE A 44 -0.94 1.28 -22.63
N LYS A 45 -0.12 0.51 -23.37
CA LYS A 45 0.79 1.07 -24.39
C LYS A 45 0.03 1.80 -25.51
N LYS A 46 -1.09 1.26 -25.98
CA LYS A 46 -1.90 1.91 -27.02
C LYS A 46 -2.60 3.20 -26.56
N ASN A 47 -2.77 3.38 -25.26
CA ASN A 47 -3.47 4.54 -24.67
C ASN A 47 -2.54 5.38 -23.78
N GLU A 48 -1.24 5.29 -23.99
CA GLU A 48 -0.21 5.91 -23.17
C GLU A 48 -0.29 7.44 -23.25
N THR A 49 -0.95 8.02 -22.25
CA THR A 49 -1.04 9.47 -22.05
C THR A 49 -0.36 9.81 -20.74
N ARG A 50 0.15 11.05 -20.63
CA ARG A 50 0.71 11.56 -19.36
C ARG A 50 -0.26 11.39 -18.19
N ARG A 51 -1.57 11.60 -18.44
CA ARG A 51 -2.63 11.39 -17.44
C ARG A 51 -2.72 9.93 -16.99
N LEU A 52 -2.65 8.99 -17.95
CA LEU A 52 -2.68 7.57 -17.63
C LEU A 52 -1.43 7.15 -16.85
N GLN A 53 -0.25 7.61 -17.24
CA GLN A 53 1.00 7.34 -16.50
C GLN A 53 0.91 7.84 -15.06
N SER A 54 0.52 9.11 -14.84
CA SER A 54 0.32 9.64 -13.49
C SER A 54 -0.77 8.89 -12.71
N TYR A 55 -1.80 8.38 -13.38
CA TYR A 55 -2.84 7.56 -12.75
C TYR A 55 -2.31 6.20 -12.28
N LEU A 56 -1.41 5.58 -13.05
CA LEU A 56 -0.74 4.32 -12.70
C LEU A 56 0.22 4.51 -11.53
N GLU A 57 1.02 5.58 -11.57
CA GLU A 57 2.00 5.93 -10.53
C GLU A 57 1.36 6.31 -9.19
N ALA A 58 0.22 7.00 -9.21
CA ALA A 58 -0.40 7.59 -8.02
C ALA A 58 -1.13 6.60 -7.08
N GLY A 59 -1.14 5.29 -7.34
CA GLY A 59 -1.90 4.41 -6.45
C GLY A 59 -1.89 2.91 -6.70
N CYS A 60 -1.19 2.40 -7.71
CA CYS A 60 -0.93 0.97 -7.79
C CYS A 60 0.41 0.68 -7.12
N ILE A 61 0.38 0.28 -5.84
CA ILE A 61 1.51 -0.50 -5.30
C ILE A 61 1.56 -1.79 -6.12
N ASN A 62 2.70 -2.07 -6.74
CA ASN A 62 2.90 -3.33 -7.45
C ASN A 62 2.62 -4.49 -6.49
N ILE A 63 1.97 -5.57 -6.95
CA ILE A 63 1.68 -6.76 -6.12
C ILE A 63 2.94 -7.25 -5.40
N HIS A 64 4.11 -7.12 -6.05
CA HIS A 64 5.40 -7.44 -5.44
C HIS A 64 5.71 -6.53 -4.23
N ASP A 65 5.51 -5.23 -4.35
CA ASP A 65 5.79 -4.24 -3.30
C ASP A 65 4.78 -4.37 -2.14
N ALA A 66 3.52 -4.68 -2.45
CA ALA A 66 2.48 -4.96 -1.45
C ALA A 66 2.84 -6.22 -0.63
N ALA A 67 3.26 -7.30 -1.30
CA ALA A 67 3.65 -8.54 -0.64
C ALA A 67 4.89 -8.39 0.26
N GLN A 68 5.81 -7.48 -0.07
CA GLN A 68 6.95 -7.15 0.79
C GLN A 68 6.53 -6.27 1.99
N SER A 69 5.59 -5.35 1.80
CA SER A 69 5.07 -4.50 2.87
C SER A 69 4.30 -5.26 3.96
N THR A 70 3.69 -6.40 3.63
CA THR A 70 2.94 -7.24 4.58
C THR A 70 3.78 -8.26 5.34
N ARG A 71 5.10 -8.32 5.09
CA ARG A 71 6.03 -9.26 5.75
C ARG A 71 6.75 -8.68 6.98
N ALA A 72 6.30 -7.52 7.47
CA ALA A 72 6.78 -6.94 8.72
C ALA A 72 6.24 -7.68 9.95
#